data_AF-A0AAP0GBN6-F1
#
_entry.id   AF-A0AAP0GBN6-F1
#
_cell.length_a   1.000
_cell.length_b   1.000
_cell.length_c   1.000
_cell.angle_alpha   90.00
_cell.angle_beta   90.00
_cell.angle_gamma   90.00
#
_symmetry.space_group_name_H-M   'P 1'
#
loop_
_entity.id
_entity.type
_entity.pdbx_description
1 polymer ?
#
loop_
_entity_poly.entity_id
_entity_poly.type
_entity_poly.pdbx_seq_one_letter_code
_entity_poly.pdbx_strand_id
1 'polypeptide(L)'
;MGLTKASPASRCADLRSAYHECFNRWFSERFSKGQCDKEECIDEWDKYRACLVEHLEEKHLRSKLMEEHETSLPNGRNDDSLRGFSHQ
;
A
#
# COMPACT_ATOMS: atom_id res chain seq x y z
N MET A 1 -21.40 -22.15 10.55
CA MET A 1 -19.93 -22.28 10.50
C MET A 1 -19.45 -21.28 9.44
N GLY A 2 -18.82 -20.19 9.87
CA GLY A 2 -18.53 -19.03 9.03
C GLY A 2 -17.44 -19.30 8.00
N LEU A 3 -17.54 -18.66 6.83
CA LEU A 3 -16.58 -18.74 5.75
C LEU A 3 -15.20 -18.24 6.22
N THR A 4 -14.27 -19.15 6.47
CA THR A 4 -12.83 -18.82 6.50
C THR A 4 -12.35 -18.63 5.07
N LYS A 5 -12.78 -17.52 4.44
CA LYS A 5 -12.23 -17.10 3.14
C LYS A 5 -10.81 -16.63 3.41
N ALA A 6 -9.84 -17.53 3.23
CA ALA A 6 -8.43 -17.20 3.26
C ALA A 6 -8.16 -16.17 2.14
N SER A 7 -8.21 -14.89 2.50
CA SER A 7 -7.83 -13.78 1.64
C SER A 7 -6.33 -13.89 1.36
N PRO A 8 -5.78 -13.32 0.26
CA PRO A 8 -4.33 -13.07 0.15
C PRO A 8 -3.73 -12.49 1.44
N ALA A 9 -4.54 -11.65 2.12
CA ALA A 9 -4.23 -11.04 3.40
C ALA A 9 -4.09 -12.03 4.57
N SER A 10 -4.64 -13.26 4.49
CA SER A 10 -4.53 -14.27 5.54
C SER A 10 -3.34 -15.21 5.35
N ARG A 11 -2.90 -15.48 4.11
CA ARG A 11 -1.79 -16.42 3.85
C ARG A 11 -0.42 -15.76 4.03
N CYS A 12 -0.30 -14.49 3.65
CA CYS A 12 0.89 -13.68 3.89
C CYS A 12 0.74 -12.76 5.12
N ALA A 13 -0.24 -13.03 6.00
CA ALA A 13 -0.60 -12.15 7.13
C ALA A 13 0.56 -11.93 8.11
N ASP A 14 1.26 -13.01 8.44
CA ASP A 14 2.37 -12.97 9.40
C ASP A 14 3.57 -12.23 8.81
N LEU A 15 3.88 -12.50 7.53
CA LEU A 15 4.94 -11.79 6.79
C LEU A 15 4.62 -10.30 6.61
N ARG A 16 3.36 -9.97 6.32
CA ARG A 16 2.88 -8.58 6.27
C ARG A 16 3.07 -7.88 7.61
N SER A 17 2.71 -8.56 8.71
CA SER A 17 2.79 -7.98 10.05
C SER A 17 4.24 -7.72 10.45
N ALA A 18 5.15 -8.66 10.18
CA ALA A 18 6.58 -8.48 10.40
C ALA A 18 7.16 -7.31 9.60
N TYR A 19 6.82 -7.21 8.30
CA TYR A 19 7.22 -6.07 7.48
C TYR A 19 6.65 -4.75 8.00
N HIS A 20 5.36 -4.69 8.33
CA HIS A 20 4.72 -3.49 8.87
C HIS A 20 5.33 -3.03 10.19
N GLU A 21 5.64 -3.94 11.11
CA GLU A 21 6.28 -3.60 12.38
C GLU A 21 7.66 -2.97 12.15
N CYS A 22 8.48 -3.61 11.29
CA CYS A 22 9.79 -3.09 10.94
C CYS A 22 9.68 -1.72 10.24
N PHE A 23 8.80 -1.61 9.25
CA PHE A 23 8.58 -0.37 8.50
C PHE A 23 8.10 0.77 9.40
N ASN A 24 7.16 0.52 10.33
CA ASN A 24 6.66 1.55 11.23
C ASN A 24 7.75 2.09 12.16
N ARG A 25 8.62 1.20 12.65
CA ARG A 25 9.79 1.60 13.45
C ARG A 25 10.76 2.44 12.62
N TRP A 26 11.15 1.95 11.44
CA TRP A 26 12.04 2.67 10.54
C TRP A 26 11.46 4.03 10.14
N PHE A 27 10.17 4.08 9.80
CA PHE A 27 9.48 5.32 9.46
C PHE A 27 9.53 6.34 10.60
N SER A 28 9.24 5.89 11.82
CA SER A 28 9.20 6.76 13.01
C SER A 28 10.58 7.25 13.43
N GLU A 29 11.62 6.44 13.24
CA GLU A 29 12.95 6.74 13.77
C GLU A 29 13.92 7.33 12.74
N ARG A 30 13.74 6.99 11.47
CA ARG A 30 14.66 7.31 10.36
C ARG A 30 14.00 8.28 9.39
N PHE A 31 12.95 7.83 8.72
CA PHE A 31 12.31 8.59 7.65
C PHE A 31 11.74 9.92 8.15
N SER A 32 11.02 9.91 9.28
CA SER A 32 10.45 11.11 9.91
C SER A 32 11.50 12.17 10.27
N LYS A 33 12.76 11.77 10.41
CA LYS A 33 13.91 12.62 10.74
C LYS A 33 14.78 12.95 9.51
N GLY A 34 14.34 12.57 8.32
CA GLY A 34 15.05 12.80 7.06
C GLY A 34 16.23 11.86 6.81
N GLN A 35 16.33 10.73 7.52
CA GLN A 35 17.34 9.69 7.30
C GLN A 35 16.70 8.56 6.49
N CYS A 36 16.84 8.57 5.16
CA CYS A 36 16.23 7.56 4.28
C CYS A 36 17.25 6.72 3.49
N ASP A 37 18.54 7.00 3.65
CA ASP A 37 19.62 6.34 2.88
C ASP A 37 19.90 4.89 3.33
N LYS A 38 19.30 4.44 4.44
CA LYS A 38 19.47 3.08 4.95
C LYS A 38 18.26 2.23 4.61
N GLU A 39 18.54 1.21 3.82
CA GLU A 39 17.64 0.11 3.53
C GLU A 39 17.53 -0.80 4.76
N GLU A 40 16.66 -0.45 5.71
CA GLU A 40 16.21 -1.34 6.78
C GLU A 40 14.90 -2.01 6.35
N CYS A 41 14.64 -3.23 6.84
CA CYS A 41 13.43 -4.02 6.56
C CYS A 41 13.35 -4.66 5.15
N ILE A 42 14.44 -4.66 4.37
CA ILE A 42 14.47 -5.32 3.05
C ILE A 42 14.23 -6.82 3.20
N ASP A 43 14.82 -7.48 4.19
CA ASP A 43 14.64 -8.92 4.41
C ASP A 43 13.17 -9.31 4.67
N GLU A 44 12.48 -8.56 5.54
CA GLU A 44 11.05 -8.76 5.79
C GLU A 44 10.21 -8.45 4.56
N TRP A 45 10.59 -7.40 3.83
CA TRP A 45 9.91 -6.99 2.60
C TRP A 45 10.04 -8.02 1.49
N ASP A 46 11.23 -8.59 1.26
CA ASP A 46 11.45 -9.60 0.23
C ASP A 46 10.66 -10.88 0.52
N LYS A 47 10.62 -11.31 1.78
CA LYS A 47 9.77 -12.47 2.19
C LYS A 47 8.29 -12.19 1.94
N TYR A 48 7.81 -11.00 2.32
CA TYR A 48 6.42 -10.63 2.10
C TYR A 48 6.09 -10.52 0.60
N ARG A 49 6.96 -9.87 -0.18
CA ARG A 49 6.83 -9.71 -1.63
C ARG A 49 6.82 -11.06 -2.34
N ALA A 50 7.72 -11.98 -2.00
CA ALA A 50 7.75 -13.33 -2.57
C ALA A 50 6.41 -14.04 -2.37
N CYS A 51 5.88 -14.03 -1.13
CA CYS A 51 4.58 -14.62 -0.81
C CYS A 51 3.43 -13.99 -1.62
N LEU A 52 3.45 -12.66 -1.81
CA LEU A 52 2.47 -11.97 -2.64
C LEU A 52 2.56 -12.38 -4.11
N VAL A 53 3.77 -12.41 -4.68
CA VAL A 53 3.97 -12.79 -6.08
C VAL A 53 3.48 -14.21 -6.32
N GLU A 54 3.88 -15.16 -5.48
CA GLU A 54 3.42 -16.55 -5.57
C GLU A 54 1.88 -16.63 -5.52
N HIS A 55 1.26 -15.93 -4.58
CA HIS A 55 -0.20 -15.97 -4.42
C HIS A 55 -0.96 -15.28 -5.57
N LEU A 56 -0.41 -14.22 -6.15
CA LEU A 56 -1.03 -13.48 -7.24
C LEU A 56 -0.95 -14.24 -8.58
N GLU A 57 0.12 -15.01 -8.79
CA GLU A 57 0.25 -15.91 -9.95
C GLU A 57 -0.77 -17.05 -9.87
N GLU A 58 -0.98 -17.66 -8.69
CA GLU A 58 -1.99 -18.71 -8.49
C GLU A 58 -3.42 -18.28 -8.87
N LYS A 59 -3.70 -16.96 -8.84
CA LYS A 59 -5.03 -16.42 -9.11
C LYS A 59 -5.17 -15.76 -10.48
N HIS A 60 -4.11 -15.72 -11.30
CA HIS A 60 -4.06 -14.94 -12.54
C HIS A 60 -4.47 -13.46 -12.31
N LEU A 61 -4.26 -12.95 -11.08
CA LEU A 61 -4.56 -11.56 -10.72
C LEU A 61 -3.37 -10.64 -10.99
N ARG A 62 -2.17 -11.19 -11.17
CA ARG A 62 -0.95 -10.42 -11.41
C ARG A 62 -1.07 -9.50 -12.62
N SER A 63 -1.65 -9.96 -13.73
CA SER A 63 -1.89 -9.14 -14.92
C SER A 63 -2.93 -8.04 -14.67
N LYS A 64 -4.00 -8.35 -13.93
CA LYS A 64 -5.09 -7.41 -13.63
C LYS A 64 -4.66 -6.27 -12.71
N LEU A 65 -3.77 -6.54 -11.75
CA LEU A 65 -3.26 -5.51 -10.83
C LEU A 65 -2.27 -4.55 -11.49
N MET A 66 -1.53 -4.99 -12.51
CA MET A 66 -0.61 -4.11 -13.24
C MET A 66 -1.34 -3.16 -14.20
N GLU A 67 -2.56 -3.50 -14.64
CA GLU A 67 -3.36 -2.69 -15.58
C GLU A 67 -4.10 -1.52 -14.88
N GLU A 68 -4.38 -1.60 -13.57
CA GLU A 68 -5.20 -0.59 -12.86
C GLU A 68 -4.42 0.68 -12.45
N HIS A 69 -3.08 0.66 -12.42
CA HIS A 69 -2.27 1.79 -11.93
C HIS A 69 -2.24 3.02 -12.87
N GLU A 70 -2.84 2.96 -14.06
CA GLU A 70 -2.84 4.08 -15.02
C GLU A 70 -4.10 4.95 -15.02
N THR A 71 -5.10 4.73 -14.14
CA THR A 71 -6.42 5.40 -14.29
C THR A 71 -6.93 6.24 -13.11
N SER A 72 -6.13 6.54 -12.07
CA SER A 72 -6.61 7.39 -10.97
C SER A 72 -5.61 8.44 -10.47
N LEU A 73 -5.18 9.31 -11.37
CA LEU A 73 -4.84 10.70 -11.00
C LEU A 73 -6.06 11.59 -11.31
N PRO A 74 -6.92 11.95 -10.34
CA PRO A 74 -7.86 13.04 -10.54
C PRO A 74 -7.08 14.36 -10.60
N ASN A 75 -6.88 14.81 -11.82
CA ASN A 75 -6.36 16.12 -12.19
C ASN A 75 -7.18 17.26 -11.56
N GLY A 76 -6.50 18.20 -10.89
CA GLY A 76 -6.93 19.60 -10.70
C GLY A 76 -8.28 19.87 -10.01
N ARG A 77 -8.25 20.20 -8.72
CA ARG A 77 -9.29 21.01 -8.08
C ARG A 77 -9.31 22.41 -8.72
N ASN A 78 -10.30 22.68 -9.58
CA ASN A 78 -10.77 24.04 -9.82
C ASN A 78 -12.01 24.25 -8.94
N ASP A 79 -11.77 24.72 -7.72
CA ASP A 79 -12.81 25.20 -6.82
C ASP A 79 -13.12 26.65 -7.21
N ASP A 80 -14.10 26.86 -8.10
CA ASP A 80 -14.71 28.17 -8.37
C ASP A 80 -16.12 28.22 -7.79
N SER A 81 -16.31 27.69 -6.57
CA SER A 81 -17.57 27.81 -5.83
C SER A 81 -17.45 28.77 -4.65
N LEU A 82 -16.66 29.84 -4.81
CA LEU A 82 -16.67 31.03 -3.95
C LEU A 82 -16.95 32.30 -4.75
N ARG A 83 -18.14 32.36 -5.37
CA ARG A 83 -18.75 33.64 -5.76
C ARG A 83 -20.26 33.59 -5.61
N GLY A 84 -20.70 33.52 -4.36
CA GLY A 84 -22.12 33.54 -4.01
C GLY A 84 -22.43 34.14 -2.66
N PHE A 85 -21.56 34.97 -2.08
CA PHE A 85 -21.89 35.82 -0.93
C PHE A 85 -21.14 37.15 -1.01
N SER A 86 -21.77 38.14 -1.64
CA SER A 86 -21.53 39.56 -1.35
C SER A 86 -22.67 40.41 -1.90
N HIS A 87 -23.47 40.92 -0.97
CA HIS A 87 -24.14 42.23 -0.96
C HIS A 87 -24.81 42.74 -2.24
N GLN A 88 -26.15 42.73 -2.29
CA GLN A 88 -27.04 43.85 -1.91
C GLN A 88 -28.50 43.39 -2.02
#